data_AF-A0A373CGQ9-F1
#
_entry.id   AF-A0A373CGQ9-F1
#
_cell.length_a   1.000
_cell.length_b   1.000
_cell.length_c   1.000
_cell.angle_alpha   90.00
_cell.angle_beta   90.00
_cell.angle_gamma   90.00
#
_symmetry.space_group_name_H-M   'P 1'
#
loop_
_entity.id
_entity.type
_entity.pdbx_description
1 polymer ?
#
loop_
_entity_poly.entity_id
_entity_poly.type
_entity_poly.pdbx_seq_one_letter_code
_entity_poly.pdbx_strand_id
1 'polypeptide(L)'
;MVLRIGELKGLKWSDIDGDFIRIQRFIDDKNRVINSIKGNTADGIRSMPLTPATKAILSQVRKLQPDDQEFIFYRGDSPLATVTFNRHLKKCCDELGIEYRSSHKLRFSTASIMYKNGMEDTELQKLLGHTTLSMTRHYLCNITSNEETANKMAAILG
;
A
#
# COMPACT_ATOMS: atom_id res chain seq x y z
N MET A 1 5.07 -2.83 0.23
CA MET A 1 4.18 -2.23 1.27
C MET A 1 2.75 -2.24 0.75
N VAL A 2 1.75 -2.42 1.64
CA VAL A 2 0.32 -2.52 1.24
C VAL A 2 -0.47 -1.32 1.78
N LEU A 3 -0.55 -0.25 0.98
CA LEU A 3 -1.14 1.03 1.39
C LEU A 3 -2.26 1.47 0.45
N ARG A 4 -3.32 2.07 1.00
CA ARG A 4 -4.28 2.85 0.21
C ARG A 4 -3.58 4.12 -0.22
N ILE A 5 -3.93 4.67 -1.39
CA ILE A 5 -3.32 5.92 -1.86
C ILE A 5 -3.51 7.07 -0.86
N GLY A 6 -4.68 7.14 -0.20
CA GLY A 6 -4.95 8.12 0.86
C GLY A 6 -4.09 7.94 2.12
N GLU A 7 -3.68 6.71 2.44
CA GLU A 7 -2.73 6.44 3.54
C GLU A 7 -1.31 6.84 3.11
N LEU A 8 -0.90 6.46 1.89
CA LEU A 8 0.43 6.75 1.34
C LEU A 8 0.73 8.25 1.34
N LYS A 9 -0.18 9.06 0.76
CA LYS A 9 -0.02 10.52 0.74
C LYS A 9 -0.13 11.15 2.14
N GLY A 10 -0.72 10.43 3.08
CA GLY A 10 -0.86 10.86 4.47
C GLY A 10 0.40 10.65 5.31
N LEU A 11 1.41 9.93 4.82
CA LEU A 11 2.62 9.60 5.58
C LEU A 11 3.49 10.82 5.88
N LYS A 12 3.96 10.90 7.13
CA LYS A 12 4.90 11.91 7.62
C LYS A 12 6.21 11.27 8.05
N TRP A 13 7.29 12.03 8.06
CA TRP A 13 8.60 11.54 8.55
C TRP A 13 8.54 11.09 10.00
N SER A 14 7.73 11.77 10.83
CA SER A 14 7.48 11.41 12.23
C SER A 14 6.75 10.08 12.43
N ASP A 15 6.26 9.45 11.37
CA ASP A 15 5.59 8.13 11.44
C ASP A 15 6.57 6.96 11.42
N ILE A 16 7.85 7.22 11.11
CA ILE A 16 8.88 6.20 11.03
C ILE A 16 9.52 6.04 12.41
N ASP A 17 9.51 4.81 12.90
CA ASP A 17 10.12 4.42 14.17
C ASP A 17 10.94 3.14 13.96
N GLY A 18 12.26 3.30 13.94
CA GLY A 18 13.20 2.22 13.60
C GLY A 18 12.91 1.59 12.25
N ASP A 19 12.60 0.29 12.27
CA ASP A 19 12.29 -0.51 11.08
C ASP A 19 10.79 -0.56 10.73
N PHE A 20 9.97 0.29 11.35
CA PHE A 20 8.53 0.31 11.14
C PHE A 20 8.04 1.70 10.74
N ILE A 21 6.92 1.72 10.01
CA ILE A 21 6.17 2.96 9.73
C ILE A 21 4.74 2.80 10.24
N ARG A 22 4.28 3.80 10.99
CA ARG A 22 2.94 3.85 11.57
C ARG A 22 1.96 4.51 10.60
N ILE A 23 0.99 3.72 10.15
CA ILE A 23 -0.11 4.19 9.31
C ILE A 23 -1.23 4.65 10.24
N GLN A 24 -1.42 5.96 10.38
CA GLN A 24 -2.36 6.53 11.38
C GLN A 24 -3.20 7.69 10.84
N ARG A 25 -3.08 8.01 9.56
CA ARG A 25 -3.83 9.07 8.89
C ARG A 25 -4.28 8.60 7.52
N PHE A 26 -5.39 9.17 7.08
CA PHE A 26 -5.90 9.04 5.73
C PHE A 26 -6.17 10.42 5.16
N ILE A 27 -5.77 10.66 3.93
CA ILE A 27 -6.13 11.89 3.22
C ILE A 27 -7.18 11.54 2.17
N ASP A 28 -8.33 12.20 2.24
CA ASP A 28 -9.43 11.95 1.30
C ASP A 28 -9.21 12.60 -0.06
N ASP A 29 -10.16 12.42 -0.99
CA ASP A 29 -10.07 12.96 -2.34
C ASP A 29 -10.21 14.49 -2.40
N LYS A 30 -10.69 15.11 -1.32
CA LYS A 30 -10.71 16.58 -1.14
C LYS A 30 -9.43 17.10 -0.47
N ASN A 31 -8.39 16.26 -0.35
CA ASN A 31 -7.13 16.54 0.34
C ASN A 31 -7.29 16.96 1.81
N ARG A 32 -8.37 16.52 2.46
CA ARG A 32 -8.57 16.74 3.88
C ARG A 32 -7.87 15.64 4.65
N VAL A 33 -7.11 16.03 5.68
CA VAL A 33 -6.48 15.09 6.61
C VAL A 33 -7.56 14.54 7.54
N ILE A 34 -7.81 13.25 7.42
CA ILE A 34 -8.67 12.48 8.32
C ILE A 34 -7.76 11.75 9.29
N ASN A 35 -7.70 12.27 10.52
CA ASN A 35 -7.08 11.57 11.63
C ASN A 35 -8.10 10.54 12.13
N SER A 36 -7.71 9.27 12.17
CA SER A 36 -8.58 8.13 12.56
C SER A 36 -9.09 8.17 14.00
N ILE A 37 -8.84 9.25 14.75
CA ILE A 37 -9.19 9.42 16.16
C ILE A 37 -10.68 9.78 16.35
N LYS A 38 -11.37 10.29 15.32
CA LYS A 38 -12.80 10.63 15.42
C LYS A 38 -13.68 9.60 14.69
N GLY A 39 -14.02 8.53 15.41
CA GLY A 39 -15.32 7.88 15.26
C GLY A 39 -15.49 6.75 14.26
N ASN A 40 -14.47 5.95 13.91
CA ASN A 40 -14.67 4.54 13.56
C ASN A 40 -13.34 3.76 13.40
N THR A 41 -13.25 2.71 14.22
CA THR A 41 -12.32 1.55 14.28
C THR A 41 -10.80 1.81 14.36
N ALA A 42 -10.24 1.38 15.50
CA ALA A 42 -8.81 1.22 15.74
C ALA A 42 -8.07 0.40 14.66
N ASP A 43 -8.81 -0.40 13.88
CA ASP A 43 -8.32 -1.29 12.81
C ASP A 43 -7.60 -0.55 11.66
N GLY A 44 -7.82 0.75 11.49
CA GLY A 44 -7.12 1.56 10.49
C GLY A 44 -5.67 1.88 10.88
N ILE A 45 -5.38 1.91 12.19
CA ILE A 45 -4.07 2.25 12.72
C ILE A 45 -3.23 0.98 12.80
N ARG A 46 -2.09 0.98 12.10
CA ARG A 46 -1.21 -0.19 12.04
C ARG A 46 0.23 0.20 11.82
N SER A 47 1.13 -0.66 12.28
CA SER A 47 2.55 -0.56 11.93
C SER A 47 2.85 -1.52 10.77
N MET A 48 3.68 -1.07 9.82
CA MET A 48 4.14 -1.90 8.73
C MET A 48 5.67 -1.94 8.72
N PRO A 49 6.29 -3.13 8.57
CA PRO A 49 7.74 -3.22 8.50
C PRO A 49 8.26 -2.57 7.21
N LEU A 50 9.37 -1.86 7.33
CA LEU A 50 10.11 -1.25 6.25
C LEU A 50 11.14 -2.25 5.73
N THR A 51 10.93 -2.72 4.49
CA THR A 51 11.94 -3.56 3.83
C THR A 51 13.22 -2.78 3.57
N PRO A 52 14.39 -3.43 3.42
CA PRO A 52 15.64 -2.74 3.05
C PRO A 52 15.49 -1.86 1.81
N ALA A 53 14.79 -2.34 0.78
CA ALA A 53 14.49 -1.56 -0.43
C ALA A 53 13.64 -0.32 -0.13
N THR A 54 12.65 -0.43 0.76
CA THR A 54 11.81 0.71 1.17
C THR A 54 12.66 1.74 1.92
N LYS A 55 13.52 1.30 2.86
CA LYS A 55 14.44 2.18 3.60
C LYS A 55 15.39 2.93 2.66
N ALA A 56 15.91 2.25 1.65
CA ALA A 56 16.77 2.87 0.63
C ALA A 56 16.04 3.97 -0.15
N ILE A 57 14.80 3.71 -0.60
CA ILE A 57 13.97 4.71 -1.29
C ILE A 57 13.68 5.90 -0.36
N LEU A 58 13.27 5.65 0.88
CA LEU A 58 12.99 6.70 1.86
C LEU A 58 14.24 7.56 2.14
N SER A 59 15.43 6.95 2.24
CA SER A 59 16.68 7.68 2.40
C SER A 59 16.95 8.62 1.22
N GLN A 60 16.72 8.16 -0.02
CA GLN A 60 16.87 9.00 -1.21
C GLN A 60 15.86 10.15 -1.21
N VAL A 61 14.59 9.86 -0.89
CA VAL A 61 13.54 10.88 -0.80
C VAL A 61 13.92 11.94 0.24
N ARG A 62 14.39 11.55 1.43
CA ARG A 62 14.79 12.49 2.48
C ARG A 62 15.91 13.43 2.04
N LYS A 63 16.89 12.94 1.28
CA LYS A 63 18.01 13.75 0.77
C LYS A 63 17.58 14.81 -0.24
N LEU A 64 16.44 14.63 -0.91
CA LEU A 64 15.92 15.54 -1.92
C LEU A 64 14.93 16.56 -1.35
N GLN A 65 14.60 16.46 -0.07
CA GLN A 65 13.58 17.27 0.59
C GLN A 65 14.21 18.27 1.57
N PRO A 66 13.55 19.42 1.79
CA PRO A 66 13.89 20.30 2.90
C PRO A 66 13.80 19.56 4.25
N ASP A 67 14.63 19.98 5.21
CA ASP A 67 14.68 19.33 6.52
C ASP A 67 13.39 19.50 7.34
N ASP A 68 12.69 20.61 7.15
CA ASP A 68 11.43 20.96 7.80
C ASP A 68 10.19 20.34 7.12
N GLN A 69 10.37 19.65 5.99
CA GLN A 69 9.29 19.00 5.30
C GLN A 69 8.64 17.91 6.16
N GLU A 70 7.32 18.03 6.38
CA GLU A 70 6.58 17.12 7.25
C GLU A 70 6.15 15.84 6.53
N PHE A 71 5.55 15.97 5.33
CA PHE A 71 5.00 14.85 4.56
C PHE A 71 6.06 14.20 3.66
N ILE A 72 6.08 12.87 3.61
CA ILE A 72 6.99 12.11 2.74
C ILE A 72 6.65 12.35 1.27
N PHE A 73 5.36 12.40 0.92
CA PHE A 73 4.88 12.61 -0.46
C PHE A 73 4.03 13.88 -0.53
N TYR A 74 4.55 14.91 -1.20
CA TYR A 74 3.97 16.25 -1.15
C TYR A 74 4.14 17.04 -2.46
N ARG A 75 3.47 18.19 -2.54
CA ARG A 75 3.67 19.22 -3.56
C ARG A 75 3.48 20.61 -2.92
N GLY A 76 4.54 21.43 -2.90
CA GLY A 76 4.54 22.68 -2.14
C GLY A 76 4.46 22.38 -0.64
N ASP A 77 3.48 22.92 0.07
CA ASP A 77 3.28 22.62 1.50
C ASP A 77 2.14 21.62 1.74
N SER A 78 1.58 21.06 0.66
CA SER A 78 0.41 20.18 0.72
C SER A 78 0.75 18.73 0.39
N PRO A 79 0.06 17.75 1.00
CA PRO A 79 0.17 16.36 0.63
C PRO A 79 -0.13 16.11 -0.86
N LEU A 80 0.53 15.10 -1.42
CA LEU A 80 0.37 14.78 -2.84
C LEU A 80 -1.09 14.38 -3.15
N ALA A 81 -1.72 15.07 -4.10
CA ALA A 81 -3.08 14.73 -4.51
C ALA A 81 -3.16 13.35 -5.21
N THR A 82 -4.24 12.61 -4.97
CA THR A 82 -4.50 11.28 -5.57
C THR A 82 -4.40 11.32 -7.10
N VAL A 83 -5.00 12.34 -7.72
CA VAL A 83 -4.99 12.54 -9.17
C VAL A 83 -3.58 12.78 -9.71
N THR A 84 -2.71 13.45 -8.95
CA THR A 84 -1.33 13.69 -9.36
C THR A 84 -0.52 12.41 -9.33
N PHE A 85 -0.67 11.60 -8.27
CA PHE A 85 -0.02 10.30 -8.19
C PHE A 85 -0.44 9.39 -9.36
N ASN A 86 -1.74 9.20 -9.58
CA ASN A 86 -2.24 8.32 -10.64
C ASN A 86 -1.86 8.84 -12.04
N ARG A 87 -1.80 10.17 -12.25
CA ARG A 87 -1.33 10.75 -13.52
C ARG A 87 0.15 10.47 -13.76
N HIS A 88 1.00 10.60 -12.75
CA HIS A 88 2.42 10.24 -12.87
C HIS A 88 2.60 8.75 -13.11
N LEU A 89 1.87 7.90 -12.37
CA LEU A 89 1.88 6.45 -12.58
C LEU A 89 1.49 6.08 -14.01
N LYS A 90 0.40 6.66 -14.52
CA LYS A 90 -0.05 6.44 -15.90
C LYS A 90 1.02 6.86 -16.91
N LYS A 91 1.60 8.06 -16.73
CA LYS A 91 2.66 8.55 -17.60
C LYS A 91 3.86 7.59 -17.65
N CYS A 92 4.33 7.11 -16.50
CA CYS A 92 5.42 6.14 -16.44
C CYS A 92 5.07 4.82 -17.14
N CYS A 93 3.84 4.32 -16.96
CA CYS A 93 3.36 3.13 -17.65
C CYS A 93 3.35 3.33 -19.18
N ASP A 94 2.82 4.45 -19.64
CA ASP A 94 2.73 4.80 -21.07
C ASP A 94 4.15 4.90 -21.70
N GLU A 95 5.10 5.54 -21.02
CA GLU A 95 6.50 5.67 -21.47
C GLU A 95 7.25 4.33 -21.55
N LEU A 96 6.87 3.37 -20.71
CA LEU A 96 7.48 2.03 -20.67
C LEU A 96 6.71 1.00 -21.52
N GLY A 97 5.59 1.38 -22.16
CA GLY A 97 4.73 0.46 -22.90
C GLY A 97 4.02 -0.58 -22.01
N ILE A 98 3.81 -0.27 -20.74
CA ILE A 98 3.17 -1.15 -19.75
C ILE A 98 1.69 -0.75 -19.60
N GLU A 99 0.80 -1.73 -19.50
CA GLU A 99 -0.62 -1.47 -19.25
C GLU A 99 -0.80 -0.74 -17.91
N TYR A 100 -1.46 0.42 -17.95
CA TYR A 100 -1.74 1.18 -16.74
C TYR A 100 -2.68 0.42 -15.80
N ARG A 101 -2.25 0.32 -14.54
CA ARG A 101 -3.06 -0.16 -13.41
C ARG A 101 -3.07 0.91 -12.32
N SER A 102 -4.25 1.18 -11.76
CA SER A 102 -4.40 2.22 -10.72
C SER A 102 -3.65 1.86 -9.44
N SER A 103 -3.40 2.85 -8.58
CA SER A 103 -2.83 2.65 -7.24
C SER A 103 -3.58 1.60 -6.40
N HIS A 104 -4.90 1.51 -6.55
CA HIS A 104 -5.70 0.45 -5.92
C HIS A 104 -5.35 -0.95 -6.44
N LYS A 105 -5.13 -1.09 -7.76
CA LYS A 105 -4.69 -2.35 -8.37
C LYS A 105 -3.26 -2.72 -7.99
N LEU A 106 -2.36 -1.75 -7.81
CA LEU A 106 -1.02 -2.00 -7.27
C LEU A 106 -1.07 -2.57 -5.84
N ARG A 107 -1.92 -1.99 -4.99
CA ARG A 107 -2.18 -2.51 -3.63
C ARG A 107 -2.70 -3.94 -3.68
N PHE A 108 -3.64 -4.22 -4.58
CA PHE A 108 -4.17 -5.57 -4.79
C PHE A 108 -3.07 -6.54 -5.19
N SER A 109 -2.31 -6.23 -6.23
CA SER A 109 -1.21 -7.06 -6.72
C SER A 109 -0.18 -7.34 -5.62
N THR A 110 0.19 -6.34 -4.83
CA THR A 110 1.13 -6.52 -3.70
C THR A 110 0.57 -7.50 -2.66
N ALA A 111 -0.70 -7.37 -2.29
CA ALA A 111 -1.35 -8.29 -1.35
C ALA A 111 -1.42 -9.71 -1.90
N SER A 112 -1.75 -9.87 -3.19
CA SER A 112 -1.79 -11.16 -3.87
C SER A 112 -0.40 -11.83 -3.91
N ILE A 113 0.67 -11.07 -4.16
CA ILE A 113 2.04 -11.58 -4.13
C ILE A 113 2.41 -12.04 -2.72
N MET A 114 2.09 -11.26 -1.69
CA MET A 114 2.39 -11.62 -0.29
C MET A 114 1.68 -12.92 0.10
N TYR A 115 0.40 -13.06 -0.28
CA TYR A 115 -0.35 -14.29 -0.06
C TYR A 115 0.26 -15.50 -0.79
N LYS A 116 0.62 -15.34 -2.08
CA LYS A 116 1.28 -16.39 -2.87
C LYS A 116 2.60 -16.87 -2.26
N ASN A 117 3.29 -16.00 -1.53
CA ASN A 117 4.54 -16.32 -0.83
C ASN A 117 4.31 -16.85 0.60
N GLY A 118 3.09 -17.29 0.93
CA GLY A 118 2.80 -18.00 2.19
C GLY A 118 2.45 -17.11 3.37
N MET A 119 2.11 -15.83 3.15
CA MET A 119 1.58 -15.00 4.23
C MET A 119 0.16 -15.42 4.59
N GLU A 120 -0.08 -15.60 5.89
CA GLU A 120 -1.38 -16.01 6.41
C GLU A 120 -2.47 -14.93 6.22
N ASP A 121 -3.71 -15.37 6.00
CA ASP A 121 -4.86 -14.48 5.77
C ASP A 121 -5.00 -13.43 6.89
N THR A 122 -4.76 -13.82 8.14
CA THR A 122 -4.91 -12.97 9.33
C THR A 122 -3.81 -11.91 9.44
N GLU A 123 -2.58 -12.24 9.04
CA GLU A 123 -1.46 -11.30 8.96
C GLU A 123 -1.69 -10.28 7.84
N LEU A 124 -2.12 -10.78 6.68
CA LEU A 124 -2.42 -9.95 5.53
C LEU A 124 -3.61 -9.02 5.82
N GLN A 125 -4.63 -9.48 6.54
CA GLN A 125 -5.75 -8.65 7.00
C GLN A 125 -5.27 -7.47 7.84
N LYS A 126 -4.38 -7.72 8.82
CA LYS A 126 -3.79 -6.67 9.67
C LYS A 126 -3.00 -5.68 8.83
N LEU A 127 -2.15 -6.15 7.91
CA LEU A 127 -1.36 -5.29 7.03
C LEU A 127 -2.19 -4.48 6.03
N LEU A 128 -3.32 -5.02 5.57
CA LEU A 128 -4.28 -4.31 4.75
C LEU A 128 -5.10 -3.29 5.56
N GLY A 129 -5.22 -3.43 6.88
CA GLY A 129 -6.15 -2.64 7.68
C GLY A 129 -7.58 -2.90 7.23
N HIS A 130 -7.95 -4.19 7.17
CA HIS A 130 -9.30 -4.66 6.88
C HIS A 130 -9.99 -5.12 8.17
N THR A 131 -11.20 -4.64 8.42
CA THR A 131 -11.98 -5.03 9.62
C THR A 131 -12.42 -6.50 9.57
N THR A 132 -12.61 -7.08 8.38
CA THR A 132 -13.02 -8.48 8.24
C THR A 132 -12.12 -9.26 7.29
N LEU A 133 -12.00 -10.57 7.55
CA LEU A 133 -11.26 -11.50 6.69
C LEU A 133 -11.90 -11.65 5.31
N SER A 134 -13.22 -11.49 5.21
CA SER A 134 -13.95 -11.51 3.93
C SER A 134 -13.45 -10.43 2.98
N MET A 135 -13.18 -9.23 3.49
CA MET A 135 -12.55 -8.16 2.69
C MET A 135 -11.17 -8.56 2.18
N THR A 136 -10.37 -9.26 2.99
CA THR A 136 -9.07 -9.78 2.57
C THR A 136 -9.22 -10.87 1.51
N ARG A 137 -10.13 -11.82 1.68
CA ARG A 137 -10.37 -12.91 0.71
C ARG A 137 -10.84 -12.38 -0.64
N HIS A 138 -11.60 -11.30 -0.69
CA HIS A 138 -11.92 -10.64 -1.97
C HIS A 138 -10.67 -10.19 -2.74
N TYR A 139 -9.58 -9.85 -2.03
CA TYR A 139 -8.28 -9.54 -2.64
C TYR A 139 -7.52 -10.79 -3.13
N LEU A 140 -7.94 -11.97 -2.68
CA LEU A 140 -7.27 -13.25 -2.91
C LEU A 140 -7.96 -14.15 -3.94
N CYS A 141 -9.25 -13.93 -4.22
CA CYS A 141 -10.06 -14.82 -5.07
C CYS A 141 -9.61 -14.97 -6.54
N ASN A 142 -8.63 -14.19 -7.02
CA ASN A 142 -8.23 -14.21 -8.44
C ASN A 142 -6.79 -14.69 -8.67
N ILE A 143 -6.22 -15.42 -7.71
CA ILE A 143 -4.78 -15.62 -7.66
C ILE A 143 -4.32 -16.90 -8.36
N THR A 144 -5.14 -17.93 -8.45
CA THR A 144 -4.79 -19.19 -9.13
C THR A 144 -5.40 -19.24 -10.52
N SER A 145 -4.57 -19.38 -11.54
CA SER A 145 -5.06 -19.74 -12.88
C SER A 145 -5.66 -21.15 -12.88
N ASN A 146 -6.49 -21.46 -13.88
CA ASN A 146 -6.97 -22.84 -14.07
C ASN A 146 -5.80 -23.82 -14.22
N GLU A 147 -4.68 -23.36 -14.77
CA GLU A 147 -3.45 -24.14 -14.95
C GLU A 147 -2.71 -24.38 -13.62
N GLU A 148 -2.53 -23.38 -12.77
CA GLU A 148 -2.02 -23.56 -11.40
C GLU A 148 -2.94 -24.48 -10.58
N THR A 149 -4.26 -24.39 -10.81
CA THR A 149 -5.24 -25.24 -10.13
C THR A 149 -5.10 -26.69 -10.59
N ALA A 150 -4.98 -26.93 -11.90
CA ALA A 150 -4.74 -28.27 -12.46
C ALA A 150 -3.42 -28.87 -11.94
N ASN A 151 -2.34 -28.09 -11.91
CA ASN A 151 -1.05 -28.54 -11.39
C ASN A 151 -1.10 -28.89 -9.90
N LYS A 152 -1.82 -28.09 -9.09
CA LYS A 152 -2.05 -28.42 -7.67
C LYS A 152 -2.90 -29.67 -7.50
N MET A 153 -3.93 -29.85 -8.32
CA MET A 153 -4.76 -31.05 -8.29
C MET A 153 -3.95 -32.30 -8.63
N ALA A 154 -3.13 -32.27 -9.69
CA ALA A 154 -2.24 -33.38 -10.04
C ALA A 154 -1.22 -33.68 -8.94
N ALA A 155 -0.62 -32.66 -8.33
CA ALA A 155 0.34 -32.86 -7.24
C ALA A 155 -0.28 -33.50 -5.98
N ILE A 156 -1.58 -33.29 -5.74
CA ILE A 156 -2.29 -33.82 -4.56
C ILE A 156 -2.94 -35.17 -4.84
N LEU A 157 -3.48 -35.38 -6.04
CA LEU A 157 -4.33 -36.52 -6.38
C LEU A 157 -3.61 -37.59 -7.23
N GLY A 158 -2.37 -37.33 -7.67
CA GLY A 158 -1.61 -38.20 -8.57
C GLY A 158 -1.99 -38.01 -10.03
#